data_AF-A0A090QIS6-F1
#
_entry.id   AF-A0A090QIS6-F1
#
_cell.length_a   1.000
_cell.length_b   1.000
_cell.length_c   1.000
_cell.angle_alpha   90.00
_cell.angle_beta   90.00
_cell.angle_gamma   90.00
#
_symmetry.space_group_name_H-M   'P 1'
#
loop_
_entity.id
_entity.type
_entity.pdbx_description
1 polymer ?
#
loop_
_entity_poly.entity_id
_entity_poly.type
_entity_poly.pdbx_seq_one_letter_code
_entity_poly.pdbx_strand_id
1 'polypeptide(L)'
;MFKNKTALLFIFTAFISGLCGSFFYPLSSLFIIEALNASPAMLSAYMVLTVCSSVVVSQFIAVQSDKNWQRKHILITALSCYFITVAGFSVIRNYYVAVGFAMVFGSISGAIFGQLFALGREYADKHLSDSTTFLGTMRQVLRLLGSLVRRWRSY
;
A
#
# COMPACT_ATOMS: atom_id res chain seq x y z
N MET A 1 -23.95 12.33 0.87
CA MET A 1 -22.78 11.74 0.16
C MET A 1 -21.96 12.89 -0.41
N PHE A 2 -20.64 12.93 -0.18
CA PHE A 2 -19.79 14.09 -0.43
C PHE A 2 -19.95 14.65 -1.86
N LYS A 3 -20.40 15.91 -2.01
CA LYS A 3 -20.50 16.59 -3.33
C LYS A 3 -19.17 17.17 -3.80
N ASN A 4 -18.13 17.10 -2.97
CA ASN A 4 -16.83 17.68 -3.25
C ASN A 4 -15.98 16.72 -4.12
N LYS A 5 -15.58 17.17 -5.31
CA LYS A 5 -14.78 16.39 -6.27
C LYS A 5 -13.49 15.84 -5.65
N THR A 6 -12.79 16.64 -4.85
CA THR A 6 -11.52 16.23 -4.22
C THR A 6 -11.73 15.19 -3.13
N ALA A 7 -12.81 15.28 -2.35
CA ALA A 7 -13.16 14.26 -1.37
C ALA A 7 -13.45 12.90 -2.05
N LEU A 8 -14.16 12.93 -3.18
CA LEU A 8 -14.38 11.73 -4.00
C LEU A 8 -13.07 11.16 -4.54
N LEU A 9 -12.11 12.00 -4.96
CA LEU A 9 -10.79 11.54 -5.41
C LEU A 9 -10.03 10.79 -4.30
N PHE A 10 -10.07 11.26 -3.05
CA PHE A 10 -9.46 10.55 -1.93
C PHE A 10 -10.10 9.17 -1.69
N ILE A 11 -11.43 9.12 -1.69
CA ILE A 11 -12.17 7.85 -1.51
C ILE A 11 -11.88 6.89 -2.66
N PHE A 12 -11.89 7.38 -3.90
CA PHE A 12 -11.59 6.58 -5.08
C PHE A 12 -10.14 6.08 -5.07
N THR A 13 -9.18 6.95 -4.72
CA THR A 13 -7.77 6.56 -4.60
C THR A 13 -7.58 5.49 -3.52
N ALA A 14 -8.27 5.62 -2.38
CA ALA A 14 -8.25 4.62 -1.31
C ALA A 14 -8.85 3.29 -1.79
N PHE A 15 -9.95 3.34 -2.54
CA PHE A 15 -10.59 2.17 -3.12
C PHE A 15 -9.66 1.43 -4.09
N ILE A 16 -9.10 2.14 -5.09
CA ILE A 16 -8.20 1.53 -6.08
C ILE A 16 -6.93 1.00 -5.43
N SER A 17 -6.30 1.76 -4.53
CA SER A 17 -5.09 1.31 -3.82
C SER A 17 -5.35 0.08 -2.96
N GLY A 18 -6.49 0.06 -2.26
CA GLY A 18 -6.94 -1.10 -1.50
C GLY A 18 -7.20 -2.32 -2.39
N LEU A 19 -7.82 -2.12 -3.56
CA LEU A 19 -8.16 -3.19 -4.49
C LEU A 19 -6.89 -3.83 -5.07
N CYS A 20 -5.95 -2.99 -5.52
CA CYS A 20 -4.66 -3.45 -5.99
C CYS A 20 -3.90 -4.21 -4.90
N GLY A 21 -3.85 -3.69 -3.67
CA GLY A 21 -3.17 -4.36 -2.55
C GLY A 21 -3.81 -5.71 -2.21
N SER A 22 -5.14 -5.79 -2.20
CA SER A 22 -5.90 -7.02 -1.97
C SER A 22 -5.55 -8.15 -2.92
N PHE A 23 -5.24 -7.86 -4.18
CA PHE A 23 -4.77 -8.84 -5.15
C PHE A 23 -3.27 -9.08 -5.06
N PHE A 24 -2.47 -8.03 -4.86
CA PHE A 24 -1.03 -8.15 -4.89
C PHE A 24 -0.47 -9.03 -3.79
N TYR A 25 -0.95 -8.92 -2.55
CA TYR A 25 -0.45 -9.75 -1.45
C TYR A 25 -0.54 -11.26 -1.72
N PRO A 26 -1.71 -11.85 -2.03
CA PRO A 26 -1.80 -13.28 -2.34
C PRO A 26 -1.03 -13.67 -3.61
N LEU A 27 -1.09 -12.84 -4.67
CA LEU A 27 -0.39 -13.11 -5.92
C LEU A 27 1.14 -13.06 -5.76
N SER A 28 1.66 -12.17 -4.92
CA SER A 28 3.09 -12.07 -4.67
C SER A 28 3.63 -13.33 -3.99
N SER A 29 2.93 -13.87 -2.98
CA SER A 29 3.30 -15.12 -2.34
C SER A 29 3.22 -16.29 -3.32
N LEU A 30 2.17 -16.35 -4.14
CA LEU A 30 2.00 -17.39 -5.16
C LEU A 30 3.14 -17.34 -6.19
N PHE A 31 3.48 -16.15 -6.66
CA PHE A 31 4.58 -15.92 -7.60
C PHE A 31 5.94 -16.39 -7.03
N ILE A 32 6.24 -16.09 -5.77
CA ILE A 32 7.46 -16.55 -5.11
C ILE A 32 7.55 -18.09 -5.14
N ILE A 33 6.44 -18.80 -4.89
CA ILE A 33 6.43 -20.26 -4.87
C ILE A 33 6.46 -20.84 -6.30
N GLU A 34 5.48 -20.48 -7.13
CA GLU A 34 5.23 -21.15 -8.41
C GLU A 34 6.17 -20.67 -9.52
N ALA A 35 6.39 -19.36 -9.63
CA ALA A 35 7.19 -18.81 -10.72
C ALA A 35 8.69 -18.82 -10.43
N LEU A 36 9.07 -18.74 -9.15
CA LEU A 36 10.47 -18.69 -8.71
C LEU A 36 10.94 -19.99 -8.04
N ASN A 37 10.07 -21.00 -7.94
CA ASN A 37 10.34 -22.31 -7.32
C ASN A 37 10.91 -22.19 -5.89
N ALA A 38 10.45 -21.18 -5.13
CA ALA A 38 10.95 -20.95 -3.79
C ALA A 38 10.41 -22.00 -2.81
N SER A 39 11.29 -22.49 -1.93
CA SER A 39 10.90 -23.37 -0.83
C SER A 39 10.04 -22.63 0.21
N PRO A 40 9.30 -23.34 1.08
CA PRO A 40 8.54 -22.73 2.18
C PRO A 40 9.41 -21.86 3.12
N ALA A 41 10.66 -22.25 3.34
CA ALA A 41 11.62 -21.46 4.12
C ALA A 41 11.97 -20.13 3.44
N MET A 42 12.15 -20.14 2.11
CA MET A 42 12.42 -18.93 1.32
C MET A 42 11.20 -18.00 1.26
N LEU A 43 9.98 -18.53 1.17
CA LEU A 43 8.77 -17.72 1.29
C LEU A 43 8.71 -17.03 2.66
N SER A 44 9.01 -17.77 3.72
CA SER A 44 9.04 -17.23 5.09
C SER A 44 10.07 -16.12 5.23
N ALA A 45 11.28 -16.32 4.69
CA ALA A 45 12.33 -15.30 4.64
C ALA A 45 11.88 -14.04 3.88
N TYR A 46 11.24 -14.20 2.72
CA TYR A 46 10.66 -13.09 1.95
C TYR A 46 9.65 -12.28 2.79
N MET A 47 8.71 -12.96 3.47
CA MET A 47 7.71 -12.28 4.29
C MET A 47 8.34 -11.52 5.47
N VAL A 48 9.31 -12.12 6.16
CA VAL A 48 10.01 -11.47 7.27
C VAL A 48 10.81 -10.26 6.79
N LEU A 49 11.62 -10.42 5.74
CA LEU A 49 12.47 -9.35 5.21
C LEU A 49 11.65 -8.17 4.69
N THR A 50 10.55 -8.43 4.00
CA THR A 50 9.65 -7.37 3.51
C THR A 50 8.97 -6.62 4.65
N VAL A 51 8.52 -7.31 5.71
CA VAL A 51 7.95 -6.66 6.90
C VAL A 51 9.01 -5.82 7.63
N CYS A 52 10.18 -6.39 7.90
CA CYS A 52 11.29 -5.68 8.56
C CYS A 52 11.67 -4.40 7.77
N SER A 53 11.86 -4.53 6.45
CA SER A 53 12.18 -3.38 5.61
C SER A 53 11.06 -2.34 5.61
N SER A 54 9.79 -2.77 5.57
CA SER A 54 8.64 -1.86 5.63
C SER A 54 8.56 -1.08 6.94
N VAL A 55 8.92 -1.69 8.07
CA VAL A 55 8.98 -1.02 9.37
C VAL A 55 10.07 0.06 9.37
N VAL A 56 11.27 -0.28 8.92
CA VAL A 56 12.40 0.66 8.83
C VAL A 56 12.05 1.85 7.93
N VAL A 57 11.51 1.58 6.74
CA VAL A 57 11.12 2.62 5.79
C VAL A 57 9.96 3.47 6.35
N SER A 58 9.00 2.88 7.05
CA SER A 58 7.90 3.63 7.67
C SER A 58 8.40 4.61 8.73
N GLN A 59 9.37 4.20 9.56
CA GLN A 59 10.01 5.08 10.54
C GLN A 59 10.78 6.21 9.86
N PHE A 60 11.55 5.89 8.81
CA PHE A 60 12.28 6.90 8.04
C PHE A 60 11.33 7.93 7.42
N ILE A 61 10.25 7.47 6.77
CA ILE A 61 9.24 8.35 6.16
C ILE A 61 8.51 9.19 7.21
N ALA A 62 8.20 8.63 8.40
CA ALA A 62 7.59 9.39 9.48
C ALA A 62 8.48 10.55 9.92
N VAL A 63 9.75 10.27 10.24
CA VAL A 63 10.74 11.30 10.62
C VAL A 63 10.90 12.35 9.53
N GLN A 64 10.92 11.94 8.26
CA GLN A 64 11.11 12.88 7.15
C GLN A 64 9.84 13.71 6.88
N SER A 65 8.65 13.13 7.05
CA SER A 65 7.37 13.83 6.93
C SER A 65 7.21 14.94 7.97
N ASP A 66 7.84 14.81 9.14
CA ASP A 66 7.81 15.83 10.18
C ASP A 66 8.79 17.00 9.90
N LYS A 67 9.79 16.79 9.03
CA LYS A 67 10.81 17.77 8.64
C LYS A 67 10.48 18.57 7.38
N ASN A 68 9.21 18.96 7.17
CA ASN A 68 8.74 19.73 6.01
C ASN A 68 8.61 18.99 4.66
N TRP A 69 8.74 17.66 4.58
CA TRP A 69 8.39 16.98 3.32
C TRP A 69 6.90 17.10 3.01
N GLN A 70 6.58 17.58 1.81
CA GLN A 70 5.21 17.66 1.36
C GLN A 70 4.62 16.25 1.23
N ARG A 71 3.63 15.93 2.08
CA ARG A 71 2.95 14.62 2.12
C ARG A 71 2.49 14.13 0.74
N LYS A 72 2.04 15.05 -0.13
CA LYS A 72 1.65 14.76 -1.51
C LYS A 72 2.78 14.11 -2.32
N HIS A 73 4.01 14.62 -2.19
CA HIS A 73 5.16 14.07 -2.88
C HIS A 73 5.50 12.67 -2.37
N ILE A 74 5.46 12.46 -1.05
CA ILE A 74 5.67 11.14 -0.45
C ILE A 74 4.64 10.13 -0.99
N LEU A 75 3.36 10.51 -1.06
CA LEU A 75 2.30 9.66 -1.58
C LEU A 75 2.54 9.28 -3.05
N ILE A 76 2.91 10.23 -3.90
CA ILE A 76 3.19 9.97 -5.31
C ILE A 76 4.39 9.03 -5.45
N THR A 77 5.49 9.29 -4.74
CA THR A 77 6.66 8.41 -4.75
C THR A 77 6.31 7.00 -4.29
N ALA A 78 5.48 6.86 -3.25
CA ALA A 78 5.05 5.56 -2.76
C ALA A 78 4.18 4.79 -3.79
N LEU A 79 3.26 5.49 -4.47
CA LEU A 79 2.46 4.91 -5.56
C LEU A 79 3.34 4.51 -6.77
N SER A 80 4.34 5.31 -7.12
CA SER A 80 5.30 4.97 -8.17
C SER A 80 6.14 3.75 -7.79
N CYS A 81 6.61 3.66 -6.55
CA CYS A 81 7.35 2.49 -6.06
C CYS A 81 6.47 1.23 -6.06
N TYR A 82 5.18 1.36 -5.71
CA TYR A 82 4.23 0.27 -5.83
C TYR A 82 4.13 -0.23 -7.28
N PHE A 83 3.93 0.69 -8.23
CA PHE A 83 3.86 0.35 -9.65
C PHE A 83 5.14 -0.35 -10.14
N ILE A 84 6.33 0.17 -9.77
CA ILE A 84 7.62 -0.45 -10.10
C ILE A 84 7.72 -1.86 -9.51
N THR A 85 7.24 -2.06 -8.28
CA THR A 85 7.26 -3.38 -7.63
C THR A 85 6.39 -4.38 -8.40
N VAL A 86 5.14 -4.02 -8.69
CA VAL A 86 4.21 -4.89 -9.43
C VAL A 86 4.71 -5.17 -10.84
N ALA A 87 5.18 -4.15 -11.55
CA ALA A 87 5.74 -4.31 -12.91
C ALA A 87 7.02 -5.16 -12.89
N GLY A 88 7.89 -4.97 -11.89
CA GLY A 88 9.10 -5.75 -11.71
C GLY A 88 8.81 -7.24 -11.53
N PHE A 89 7.80 -7.59 -10.73
CA PHE A 89 7.39 -8.98 -10.56
C PHE A 89 6.94 -9.65 -11.87
N SER A 90 6.47 -8.89 -12.86
CA SER A 90 6.12 -9.45 -14.17
C SER A 90 7.33 -9.99 -14.94
N VAL A 91 8.49 -9.35 -14.82
CA VAL A 91 9.70 -9.65 -15.60
C VAL A 91 10.78 -10.42 -14.83
N ILE A 92 10.83 -10.27 -13.50
CA ILE A 92 11.85 -10.91 -12.68
C ILE A 92 11.64 -12.43 -12.66
N ARG A 93 12.71 -13.20 -12.83
CA ARG A 93 12.71 -14.67 -12.68
C ARG A 93 13.75 -15.17 -11.68
N ASN A 94 14.37 -14.25 -10.94
CA ASN A 94 15.35 -14.56 -9.90
C ASN A 94 14.78 -14.18 -8.52
N TYR A 95 14.81 -15.13 -7.58
CA TYR A 95 14.29 -14.95 -6.23
C TYR A 95 14.94 -13.77 -5.48
N TYR A 96 16.27 -13.69 -5.48
CA TYR A 96 16.99 -12.66 -4.72
C TYR A 96 16.71 -11.26 -5.27
N VAL A 97 16.56 -11.14 -6.58
CA VAL A 97 16.16 -9.87 -7.22
C VAL A 97 14.72 -9.50 -6.83
N ALA A 98 13.79 -10.46 -6.82
CA ALA A 98 12.41 -10.20 -6.40
C ALA A 98 12.33 -9.75 -4.93
N VAL A 99 13.08 -10.41 -4.04
CA VAL A 99 13.18 -10.02 -2.63
C VAL A 99 13.77 -8.61 -2.50
N GLY A 100 14.86 -8.31 -3.22
CA GLY A 100 15.47 -6.98 -3.22
C GLY A 100 14.50 -5.88 -3.69
N PHE A 101 13.75 -6.13 -4.76
CA PHE A 101 12.72 -5.21 -5.25
C PHE A 101 11.63 -4.97 -4.21
N ALA A 102 11.14 -6.03 -3.57
CA ALA A 102 10.11 -5.92 -2.54
C ALA A 102 10.63 -5.19 -1.29
N MET A 103 11.88 -5.41 -0.89
CA MET A 103 12.50 -4.72 0.24
C MET A 103 12.73 -3.24 -0.03
N VAL A 104 13.10 -2.85 -1.26
CA VAL A 104 13.39 -1.45 -1.58
C VAL A 104 12.10 -0.72 -1.98
N PHE A 105 11.51 -1.10 -3.11
CA PHE A 105 10.35 -0.40 -3.67
C PHE A 105 9.05 -0.79 -2.95
N GLY A 106 8.89 -2.08 -2.63
CA GLY A 106 7.71 -2.57 -1.92
C GLY A 106 7.58 -1.93 -0.52
N SER A 107 8.68 -1.79 0.21
CA SER A 107 8.65 -1.14 1.53
C SER A 107 8.32 0.35 1.47
N ILE A 108 8.79 1.09 0.46
CA ILE A 108 8.40 2.50 0.26
C ILE A 108 6.91 2.60 -0.07
N SER A 109 6.36 1.65 -0.84
CA SER A 109 4.92 1.62 -1.12
C SER A 109 4.05 1.46 0.14
N GLY A 110 4.61 0.93 1.24
CA GLY A 110 3.91 0.80 2.52
C GLY A 110 3.41 2.13 3.09
N ALA A 111 3.98 3.27 2.67
CA ALA A 111 3.55 4.58 3.09
C ALA A 111 2.22 5.06 2.47
N ILE A 112 1.71 4.41 1.40
CA ILE A 112 0.51 4.85 0.66
C ILE A 112 -0.65 5.12 1.60
N PHE A 113 -1.05 4.16 2.42
CA PHE A 113 -2.23 4.33 3.28
C PHE A 113 -2.00 5.38 4.37
N GLY A 114 -0.85 5.37 5.04
CA GLY A 114 -0.53 6.36 6.07
C GLY A 114 -0.59 7.79 5.51
N GLN A 115 0.05 8.03 4.37
CA GLN A 115 0.09 9.35 3.73
C GLN A 115 -1.25 9.74 3.12
N LEU A 116 -1.99 8.81 2.52
CA LEU A 116 -3.32 9.07 1.97
C LEU A 116 -4.31 9.50 3.06
N PHE A 117 -4.29 8.86 4.23
CA PHE A 117 -5.13 9.26 5.37
C PHE A 117 -4.67 10.56 6.00
N ALA A 118 -3.36 10.82 6.07
CA ALA A 118 -2.85 12.08 6.59
C ALA A 118 -3.23 13.27 5.69
N LEU A 119 -3.04 13.15 4.38
CA LEU A 119 -3.47 14.14 3.39
C LEU A 119 -4.99 14.31 3.38
N GLY A 120 -5.74 13.21 3.45
CA GLY A 120 -7.20 13.24 3.53
C GLY A 120 -7.68 13.99 4.77
N ARG A 121 -7.05 13.79 5.93
CA ARG A 121 -7.35 14.52 7.16
C ARG A 121 -7.04 16.01 7.01
N GLU A 122 -5.86 16.36 6.53
CA GLU A 122 -5.48 17.77 6.31
C GLU A 122 -6.46 18.47 5.35
N TYR A 123 -6.89 17.77 4.30
CA TYR A 123 -7.90 18.27 3.38
C TYR A 123 -9.25 18.47 4.07
N ALA A 124 -9.71 17.48 4.84
CA ALA A 124 -10.99 17.50 5.52
C ALA A 124 -11.08 18.62 6.54
N ASP A 125 -10.06 18.77 7.39
CA ASP A 125 -10.02 19.78 8.44
C ASP A 125 -10.05 21.22 7.88
N LYS A 126 -9.60 21.42 6.63
CA LYS A 126 -9.60 22.72 5.95
C LYS A 126 -10.86 22.98 5.11
N HIS A 127 -11.52 21.94 4.58
CA HIS A 127 -12.52 22.10 3.50
C HIS A 127 -13.86 21.41 3.77
N LEU A 128 -13.98 20.59 4.82
CA LEU A 128 -15.17 19.83 5.15
C LEU A 128 -15.66 20.19 6.55
N SER A 129 -16.97 20.30 6.71
CA SER A 129 -17.59 20.49 8.03
C SER A 129 -17.60 19.21 8.87
N ASP A 130 -17.51 18.04 8.24
CA ASP A 130 -17.55 16.73 8.90
C ASP A 130 -16.36 15.85 8.48
N SER A 131 -15.20 16.13 9.06
CA SER A 131 -13.97 15.35 8.87
C SER A 131 -14.12 13.90 9.34
N THR A 132 -14.89 13.66 10.40
CA THR A 132 -15.02 12.35 11.04
C THR A 132 -15.73 11.36 10.11
N THR A 133 -16.87 11.74 9.53
CA THR A 133 -17.60 10.88 8.59
C THR A 133 -16.80 10.62 7.32
N PHE A 134 -16.05 11.61 6.84
CA PHE A 134 -15.18 11.47 5.67
C PHE A 134 -14.06 10.45 5.90
N LEU A 135 -13.27 10.62 6.97
CA LEU A 135 -12.22 9.69 7.33
C LEU A 135 -12.77 8.29 7.67
N GLY A 136 -13.95 8.23 8.29
CA GLY A 136 -14.69 7.00 8.54
C GLY A 136 -15.01 6.25 7.24
N THR A 137 -15.50 6.97 6.24
CA THR A 137 -15.83 6.41 4.90
C THR A 137 -14.58 5.88 4.21
N MET A 138 -13.47 6.65 4.20
CA MET A 138 -12.19 6.19 3.66
C MET A 138 -11.73 4.88 4.31
N ARG A 139 -11.88 4.75 5.63
CA ARG A 139 -11.49 3.55 6.37
C ARG A 139 -12.41 2.36 6.06
N GLN A 140 -13.71 2.58 5.93
CA GLN A 140 -14.67 1.54 5.59
C GLN A 140 -14.38 0.91 4.23
N VAL A 141 -14.04 1.74 3.24
CA VAL A 141 -13.65 1.29 1.90
C VAL A 141 -12.49 0.29 1.94
N LEU A 142 -11.43 0.59 2.70
CA LEU A 142 -10.30 -0.34 2.85
C LEU A 142 -10.68 -1.64 3.57
N ARG A 143 -11.52 -1.54 4.61
CA ARG A 143 -11.97 -2.72 5.38
C ARG A 143 -12.83 -3.66 4.54
N LEU A 144 -13.69 -3.10 3.68
CA LEU A 144 -14.53 -3.86 2.76
C LEU A 144 -13.67 -4.71 1.83
N LEU A 145 -12.63 -4.14 1.24
CA LEU A 145 -11.75 -4.86 0.30
C LEU A 145 -10.99 -6.00 0.99
N GLY A 146 -10.52 -5.78 2.22
CA GLY A 146 -9.94 -6.86 3.02
C GLY A 146 -10.94 -7.98 3.36
N SER A 147 -12.22 -7.64 3.56
CA SER A 147 -13.27 -8.64 3.81
C SER A 147 -13.61 -9.47 2.57
N LEU A 148 -13.55 -8.88 1.38
CA LEU A 148 -13.77 -9.59 0.12
C LEU A 148 -12.70 -10.65 -0.13
N VAL A 149 -11.43 -10.33 0.12
CA VAL A 149 -10.32 -11.30 -0.03
C VAL A 149 -10.46 -12.46 0.95
N ARG A 150 -10.84 -12.19 2.20
CA ARG A 150 -11.10 -13.25 3.19
C ARG A 150 -12.25 -14.15 2.75
N ARG A 151 -13.33 -13.56 2.23
CA ARG A 151 -14.48 -14.31 1.71
C ARG A 151 -14.11 -15.17 0.50
N TRP A 152 -13.26 -14.67 -0.41
CA TRP A 152 -12.80 -15.45 -1.57
C TRP A 152 -11.98 -16.68 -1.16
N ARG A 153 -11.15 -16.59 -0.12
CA ARG A 153 -10.41 -17.72 0.45
C ARG A 153 -11.26 -18.79 1.15
N SER A 154 -12.53 -18.52 1.40
CA SER A 154 -13.45 -19.44 2.10
C SER A 154 -14.29 -20.31 1.17
N TYR A 155 -14.09 -20.19 -0.15
CA TYR A 155 -14.67 -21.04 -1.19
C TYR A 155 -13.58 -21.91 -1.81
#